data_AF-A0A2C9M4W0-F1
#
_entry.id   AF-A0A2C9M4W0-F1
#
_cell.length_a   1.000
_cell.length_b   1.000
_cell.length_c   1.000
_cell.angle_alpha   90.00
_cell.angle_beta   90.00
_cell.angle_gamma   90.00
#
_symmetry.space_group_name_H-M   'P 1'
#
loop_
_entity.id
_entity.type
_entity.pdbx_description
1 polymer ?
#
loop_
_entity_poly.entity_id
_entity_poly.type
_entity_poly.pdbx_seq_one_letter_code
_entity_poly.pdbx_strand_id
1 'polypeptide(L)'
;GQAIIIPAYDPSKQTPDIEPDYNEGVAIKYLISAPTMRVPAIVSDTVNAYLAFRAVILAVKKHNSSKTLPYIRSVLVPGLGTAVGKMPKKRCAFQMLQAYETFEKSKHKFRTHPDSLCVVDDDDYKMSSV
;
A
#
# COMPACT_ATOMS: atom_id res chain seq x y z
N GLY A 1 -6.32 -6.80 0.21
CA GLY A 1 -6.95 -5.85 1.15
C GLY A 1 -7.72 -4.79 0.40
N GLN A 2 -8.49 -3.99 1.13
CA GLN A 2 -9.05 -2.72 0.66
C GLN A 2 -8.27 -1.59 1.34
N ALA A 3 -8.17 -0.44 0.66
CA ALA A 3 -7.62 0.77 1.23
C ALA A 3 -8.58 1.93 0.92
N ILE A 4 -8.66 2.89 1.83
CA ILE A 4 -9.47 4.09 1.67
C ILE A 4 -8.57 5.32 1.63
N ILE A 5 -8.93 6.28 0.77
CA ILE A 5 -8.26 7.57 0.67
C ILE A 5 -9.14 8.59 1.38
N ILE A 6 -8.58 9.25 2.38
CA ILE A 6 -9.26 10.21 3.23
C ILE A 6 -8.61 11.58 3.00
N PRO A 7 -9.37 12.65 2.66
CA PRO A 7 -8.83 14.00 2.66
C PRO A 7 -8.27 14.34 4.05
N ALA A 8 -7.03 14.82 4.10
CA ALA A 8 -6.39 15.17 5.37
C ALA A 8 -7.00 16.44 6.00
N TYR A 9 -7.56 17.31 5.16
CA TYR A 9 -8.13 18.58 5.56
C TYR A 9 -9.54 18.77 4.97
N ASP A 10 -10.31 19.60 5.65
CA ASP A 10 -11.61 20.07 5.17
C ASP A 10 -11.39 21.06 4.00
N PRO A 11 -11.95 20.81 2.81
CA PRO A 11 -11.79 21.69 1.66
C PRO A 11 -12.33 23.11 1.87
N SER A 12 -13.25 23.29 2.83
CA SER A 12 -13.85 24.59 3.17
C SER A 12 -12.97 25.44 4.10
N LYS A 13 -11.90 24.86 4.65
CA LYS A 13 -11.01 25.53 5.61
C LYS A 13 -9.66 25.81 4.97
N GLN A 14 -8.99 26.84 5.48
CA GLN A 14 -7.62 27.14 5.08
C GLN A 14 -6.72 25.95 5.43
N THR A 15 -5.84 25.57 4.51
CA THR A 15 -4.81 24.56 4.78
C THR A 15 -3.92 25.05 5.91
N PRO A 16 -3.57 24.20 6.89
CA PRO A 16 -2.72 24.61 7.98
C PRO A 16 -1.34 25.02 7.46
N ASP A 17 -0.72 25.99 8.14
CA ASP A 17 0.69 26.31 7.94
C ASP A 17 1.53 25.09 8.37
N ILE A 18 2.31 24.56 7.44
CA ILE A 18 3.17 23.42 7.68
C ILE A 18 4.59 23.95 7.89
N GLU A 19 5.21 23.55 9.00
CA GLU A 19 6.61 23.87 9.27
C GLU A 19 7.52 23.34 8.13
N PRO A 20 8.52 24.11 7.68
CA PRO A 20 9.36 23.74 6.54
C PRO A 20 10.06 22.38 6.67
N ASP A 21 10.36 21.95 7.89
CA ASP A 21 11.04 20.68 8.20
C ASP A 21 10.17 19.45 7.85
N TYR A 22 8.86 19.62 7.70
CA TYR A 22 7.92 18.56 7.37
C TYR A 22 7.45 18.65 5.92
N ASN A 23 7.78 17.62 5.13
CA ASN A 23 7.38 17.50 3.74
C ASN A 23 7.65 18.78 2.91
N GLU A 24 8.79 19.43 3.15
CA GLU A 24 9.23 20.66 2.47
C GLU A 24 8.23 21.82 2.59
N GLY A 25 7.49 21.90 3.71
CA GLY A 25 6.42 22.88 3.93
C GLY A 25 5.17 22.63 3.07
N VAL A 26 5.09 21.51 2.35
CA VAL A 26 3.93 21.15 1.52
C VAL A 26 2.96 20.31 2.34
N ALA A 27 1.71 20.76 2.43
CA ALA A 27 0.68 20.00 3.14
C ALA A 27 0.35 18.66 2.46
N ILE A 28 0.35 17.57 3.25
CA ILE A 28 -0.11 16.25 2.82
C ILE A 28 -1.63 16.30 2.62
N LYS A 29 -2.09 16.10 1.39
CA LYS A 29 -3.51 16.26 1.03
C LYS A 29 -4.39 15.08 1.41
N TYR A 30 -3.81 13.89 1.48
CA TYR A 30 -4.55 12.64 1.64
C TYR A 30 -3.84 11.70 2.61
N LEU A 31 -4.63 11.02 3.44
CA LEU A 31 -4.22 9.84 4.20
C LEU A 31 -4.78 8.60 3.51
N ILE A 32 -3.92 7.61 3.25
CA ILE A 32 -4.35 6.30 2.75
C ILE A 32 -4.35 5.32 3.92
N SER A 33 -5.53 4.91 4.36
CA SER A 33 -5.66 3.85 5.37
C SER A 33 -5.68 2.50 4.68
N ALA A 34 -4.61 1.72 4.85
CA ALA A 34 -4.43 0.39 4.28
C ALA A 34 -4.11 -0.62 5.41
N PRO A 35 -5.13 -1.34 5.93
CA PRO A 35 -4.93 -2.25 7.04
C PRO A 35 -3.95 -3.38 6.71
N THR A 36 -2.92 -3.53 7.54
CA THR A 36 -2.01 -4.69 7.54
C THR A 36 -2.48 -5.80 8.46
N MET A 37 -3.45 -5.51 9.33
CA MET A 37 -4.04 -6.43 10.30
C MET A 37 -5.35 -5.83 10.82
N ARG A 38 -6.29 -6.67 11.23
CA ARG A 38 -7.58 -6.22 11.81
C ARG A 38 -7.42 -5.78 13.27
N VAL A 39 -6.66 -6.56 14.02
CA VAL A 39 -6.24 -6.30 15.40
C VAL A 39 -4.74 -6.50 15.49
N PRO A 40 -4.04 -5.85 16.43
CA PRO A 40 -2.61 -6.09 16.68
C PRO A 40 -2.30 -7.59 16.79
N ALA A 41 -1.48 -8.11 15.86
CA ALA A 41 -1.11 -9.53 15.80
C ALA A 41 0.26 -9.71 15.13
N ILE A 42 0.91 -10.85 15.31
CA ILE A 42 2.12 -11.19 14.54
C ILE A 42 1.71 -11.62 13.13
N VAL A 43 2.36 -11.03 12.12
CA VAL A 43 2.13 -11.29 10.69
C VAL A 43 3.47 -11.51 9.98
N SER A 44 4.45 -12.05 10.70
CA SER A 44 5.81 -12.27 10.19
C SER A 44 5.81 -13.13 8.95
N ASP A 45 5.07 -14.23 8.98
CA ASP A 45 5.07 -15.29 7.96
C ASP A 45 3.80 -15.27 7.10
N THR A 46 3.28 -14.07 6.83
CA THR A 46 2.09 -13.88 5.98
C THR A 46 2.35 -12.91 4.85
N VAL A 47 1.38 -12.80 3.93
CA VAL A 47 1.41 -11.89 2.77
C VAL A 47 0.79 -10.51 3.04
N ASN A 48 0.67 -10.11 4.31
CA ASN A 48 -0.11 -8.93 4.69
C ASN A 48 0.47 -7.62 4.13
N ALA A 49 1.80 -7.49 4.01
CA ALA A 49 2.41 -6.30 3.42
C ALA A 49 2.11 -6.20 1.92
N TYR A 50 2.17 -7.32 1.20
CA TYR A 50 1.76 -7.40 -0.21
C TYR A 50 0.30 -6.98 -0.40
N LEU A 51 -0.61 -7.55 0.39
CA LEU A 51 -2.05 -7.29 0.28
C LEU A 51 -2.42 -5.85 0.64
N ALA A 52 -1.75 -5.25 1.62
CA ALA A 52 -1.94 -3.86 2.01
C ALA A 52 -1.40 -2.91 0.93
N PHE A 53 -0.20 -3.15 0.40
CA PHE A 53 0.37 -2.26 -0.61
C PHE A 53 -0.32 -2.38 -1.97
N ARG A 54 -0.73 -3.59 -2.37
CA ARG A 54 -1.66 -3.79 -3.50
C ARG A 54 -2.90 -2.93 -3.36
N ALA A 55 -3.49 -2.89 -2.16
CA ALA A 55 -4.69 -2.11 -1.91
C ALA A 55 -4.44 -0.59 -2.08
N VAL A 56 -3.28 -0.09 -1.62
CA VAL A 56 -2.84 1.30 -1.84
C VAL A 56 -2.78 1.61 -3.33
N ILE A 57 -2.09 0.80 -4.13
CA ILE A 57 -1.93 1.02 -5.58
C ILE A 57 -3.29 1.07 -6.27
N LEU A 58 -4.16 0.10 -5.99
CA LEU A 58 -5.50 0.04 -6.60
C LEU A 58 -6.38 1.22 -6.17
N ALA A 59 -6.32 1.65 -4.91
CA ALA A 59 -7.06 2.80 -4.43
C ALA A 59 -6.61 4.10 -5.12
N VAL A 60 -5.30 4.29 -5.28
CA VAL A 60 -4.73 5.46 -5.98
C VAL A 60 -5.12 5.44 -7.45
N LYS A 61 -5.01 4.29 -8.14
CA LYS A 61 -5.44 4.15 -9.54
C LYS A 61 -6.92 4.48 -9.70
N LYS A 62 -7.78 4.00 -8.79
CA LYS A 62 -9.21 4.33 -8.79
C LYS A 62 -9.45 5.82 -8.57
N HIS A 63 -8.79 6.43 -7.58
CA HIS A 63 -8.91 7.87 -7.30
C HIS A 63 -8.49 8.70 -8.52
N ASN A 64 -7.35 8.37 -9.10
CA ASN A 64 -6.79 9.03 -10.28
C ASN A 64 -7.58 8.81 -11.57
N SER A 65 -8.49 7.84 -11.60
CA SER A 65 -9.43 7.65 -12.73
C SER A 65 -10.58 8.65 -12.70
N SER A 66 -10.82 9.31 -11.55
CA SER A 66 -11.81 10.39 -11.44
C SER A 66 -11.29 11.66 -12.11
N LYS A 67 -12.11 12.25 -12.99
CA LYS A 67 -11.80 13.55 -13.63
C LYS A 67 -12.00 14.75 -12.71
N THR A 68 -12.65 14.57 -11.56
CA THR A 68 -13.06 15.66 -10.67
C THR A 68 -12.14 15.85 -9.46
N LEU A 69 -11.27 14.87 -9.17
CA LEU A 69 -10.39 14.90 -8.00
C LEU A 69 -8.96 15.25 -8.40
N PRO A 70 -8.21 15.98 -7.54
CA PRO A 70 -6.77 16.20 -7.75
C PRO A 70 -6.00 14.89 -7.86
N TYR A 71 -5.10 14.83 -8.84
CA TYR A 71 -4.29 13.65 -9.12
C TYR A 71 -3.24 13.41 -8.03
N ILE A 72 -3.14 12.18 -7.54
CA ILE A 72 -2.10 11.73 -6.61
C ILE A 72 -0.89 11.28 -7.43
N ARG A 73 0.22 12.01 -7.34
CA ARG A 73 1.46 11.74 -8.10
C ARG A 73 2.49 10.93 -7.32
N SER A 74 2.49 11.03 -6.00
CA SER A 74 3.42 10.36 -5.12
C SER A 74 2.69 9.87 -3.87
N VAL A 75 3.20 8.78 -3.29
CA VAL A 75 2.71 8.21 -2.04
C VAL A 75 3.91 7.85 -1.19
N LEU A 76 3.97 8.40 0.02
CA LEU A 76 4.91 7.96 1.03
C LEU A 76 4.35 6.74 1.76
N VAL A 77 5.14 5.67 1.87
CA VAL A 77 4.68 4.38 2.40
C VAL A 77 5.68 3.89 3.45
N PRO A 78 5.24 3.60 4.69
CA PRO A 78 6.11 3.04 5.72
C PRO A 78 6.36 1.54 5.47
N GLY A 79 7.25 0.94 6.27
CA GLY A 79 7.42 -0.52 6.32
C GLY A 79 6.18 -1.21 6.88
N LEU A 80 5.30 -1.68 5.99
CA LEU A 80 4.00 -2.27 6.32
C LEU A 80 4.17 -3.58 7.11
N GLY A 81 3.62 -3.63 8.34
CA GLY A 81 3.67 -4.83 9.19
C GLY A 81 5.01 -5.06 9.93
N THR A 82 5.99 -4.16 9.80
CA THR A 82 7.33 -4.36 10.37
C THR A 82 7.46 -4.10 11.87
N ALA A 83 6.54 -3.31 12.46
CA ALA A 83 6.55 -2.98 13.88
C ALA A 83 5.82 -4.02 14.73
N VAL A 84 4.55 -3.77 15.05
CA VAL A 84 3.68 -4.70 15.81
C VAL A 84 3.60 -6.07 15.14
N GLY A 85 3.55 -6.09 13.81
CA GLY A 85 3.45 -7.30 13.01
C GLY A 85 4.71 -8.16 12.96
N LYS A 86 5.85 -7.67 13.44
CA LYS A 86 7.14 -8.38 13.46
C LYS A 86 7.60 -8.89 12.09
N MET A 87 7.07 -8.35 10.99
CA MET A 87 7.53 -8.73 9.65
C MET A 87 8.99 -8.32 9.44
N PRO A 88 9.88 -9.24 9.03
CA PRO A 88 11.25 -8.90 8.68
C PRO A 88 11.29 -7.80 7.62
N LYS A 89 12.16 -6.80 7.78
CA LYS A 89 12.25 -5.64 6.88
C LYS A 89 12.47 -6.06 5.42
N LYS A 90 13.31 -7.07 5.18
CA LYS A 90 13.59 -7.63 3.85
C LYS A 90 12.35 -8.26 3.22
N ARG A 91 11.58 -9.04 4.00
CA ARG A 91 10.32 -9.65 3.57
C ARG A 91 9.27 -8.59 3.23
N CYS A 92 9.12 -7.57 4.09
CA CYS A 92 8.25 -6.43 3.83
C CYS A 92 8.61 -5.74 2.50
N ALA A 93 9.89 -5.41 2.31
CA ALA A 93 10.36 -4.78 1.08
C ALA A 93 10.12 -5.66 -0.16
N PHE A 94 10.39 -6.97 -0.05
CA PHE A 94 10.14 -7.94 -1.12
C PHE A 94 8.65 -8.00 -1.50
N GLN A 95 7.77 -8.16 -0.51
CA GLN A 95 6.32 -8.17 -0.73
C GLN A 95 5.80 -6.87 -1.34
N MET A 96 6.29 -5.72 -0.86
CA MET A 96 5.93 -4.42 -1.43
C MET A 96 6.42 -4.29 -2.88
N LEU A 97 7.62 -4.77 -3.19
CA LEU A 97 8.14 -4.80 -4.56
C LEU A 97 7.28 -5.68 -5.47
N GLN A 98 6.91 -6.90 -5.03
CA GLN A 98 6.04 -7.78 -5.83
C GLN A 98 4.69 -7.11 -6.14
N ALA A 99 4.08 -6.44 -5.17
CA ALA A 99 2.83 -5.69 -5.39
C ALA A 99 3.03 -4.53 -6.39
N TYR A 100 4.12 -3.78 -6.25
CA TYR A 100 4.45 -2.68 -7.18
C TYR A 100 4.66 -3.19 -8.61
N GLU A 101 5.47 -4.23 -8.78
CA GLU A 101 5.73 -4.82 -10.08
C GLU A 101 4.46 -5.35 -10.73
N THR A 102 3.61 -6.04 -9.97
CA THR A 102 2.36 -6.61 -10.49
C THR A 102 1.33 -5.55 -10.84
N PHE A 103 1.04 -4.62 -9.92
CA PHE A 103 -0.10 -3.72 -10.08
C PHE A 103 0.26 -2.37 -10.68
N GLU A 104 1.49 -1.88 -10.52
CA GLU A 104 1.92 -0.62 -11.13
C GLU A 104 2.65 -0.83 -12.44
N LYS A 105 3.57 -1.80 -12.51
CA LYS A 105 4.35 -2.09 -13.72
C LYS A 105 3.75 -3.17 -14.63
N SER A 106 2.59 -3.73 -14.26
CA SER A 106 1.89 -4.78 -15.02
C SER A 106 2.75 -6.01 -15.34
N LYS A 107 3.70 -6.32 -14.45
CA LYS A 107 4.50 -7.56 -14.50
C LYS A 107 3.73 -8.71 -13.85
N HIS A 108 4.24 -9.94 -13.97
CA HIS A 108 3.72 -11.11 -13.23
C HIS A 108 2.22 -11.37 -13.45
N LYS A 109 1.80 -11.48 -14.72
CA LYS A 109 0.38 -11.66 -15.11
C LYS A 109 -0.33 -12.79 -14.36
N PHE A 110 0.40 -13.86 -14.02
CA PHE A 110 -0.11 -14.99 -13.23
C PHE A 110 -0.73 -14.57 -11.88
N ARG A 111 -0.28 -13.49 -11.24
CA ARG A 111 -0.89 -13.00 -9.98
C ARG A 111 -2.23 -12.30 -10.17
N THR A 112 -2.53 -11.88 -11.39
CA THR A 112 -3.81 -11.24 -11.74
C THR A 112 -4.78 -12.20 -12.41
N HIS A 113 -4.24 -13.21 -13.09
CA HIS A 113 -4.97 -14.24 -13.82
C HIS A 113 -4.25 -15.58 -13.58
N PRO A 114 -4.38 -16.17 -12.38
CA PRO A 114 -3.69 -17.42 -12.05
C PRO A 114 -4.30 -18.59 -12.81
N ASP A 115 -3.45 -19.50 -13.29
CA ASP A 115 -3.88 -20.69 -14.02
C ASP A 115 -4.50 -21.76 -13.09
N SER A 116 -4.04 -21.82 -11.83
CA SER A 116 -4.53 -22.78 -10.83
C SER A 116 -4.28 -22.28 -9.41
N LEU A 117 -4.96 -22.90 -8.44
CA LEU A 117 -4.75 -22.63 -7.02
C LEU A 117 -3.32 -22.97 -6.57
N CYS A 118 -2.71 -24.02 -7.14
CA CYS A 118 -1.35 -24.44 -6.79
C CYS A 118 -0.32 -23.33 -7.08
N VAL A 119 -0.47 -22.62 -8.20
CA VAL A 119 0.43 -21.50 -8.54
C VAL A 119 0.31 -20.35 -7.54
N VAL A 120 -0.90 -20.12 -7.00
CA VAL A 120 -1.13 -19.09 -5.98
C VAL A 120 -0.51 -19.51 -4.66
N ASP A 121 -0.69 -20.77 -4.26
CA ASP A 121 -0.12 -21.32 -3.01
C ASP A 121 1.42 -21.26 -3.02
N ASP A 122 2.05 -21.67 -4.12
CA ASP A 122 3.50 -21.58 -4.32
C ASP A 122 4.02 -20.13 -4.22
N ASP A 123 3.25 -19.16 -4.72
CA ASP A 123 3.61 -17.74 -4.68
C ASP A 123 3.48 -17.17 -3.27
N ASP A 124 2.39 -17.49 -2.56
CA ASP A 124 2.19 -17.12 -1.15
C ASP A 124 3.29 -17.70 -0.26
N TYR A 125 3.69 -18.96 -0.51
CA TYR A 125 4.81 -19.59 0.18
C TYR A 125 6.13 -18.84 -0.06
N LYS A 126 6.43 -18.48 -1.32
CA LYS A 126 7.63 -17.68 -1.65
C LYS A 126 7.61 -16.32 -0.96
N MET A 127 6.46 -15.63 -0.97
CA MET A 127 6.32 -14.31 -0.34
C MET A 127 6.43 -14.35 1.19
N SER A 128 6.03 -15.45 1.81
CA SER A 128 6.11 -15.65 3.27
C SER A 128 7.45 -16.24 3.74
N SER A 129 8.31 -16.73 2.84
CA SER A 129 9.57 -17.42 3.19
C SER A 129 10.86 -16.60 3.02
N VAL A 130 10.82 -15.43 2.37
CA VAL A 130 11.99 -14.53 2.16
C VAL A 130 12.47 -13.88 3.46
#